data_AF-A3YW46-F1
#
_entry.id   AF-A3YW46-F1
#
_cell.length_a   1.000
_cell.length_b   1.000
_cell.length_c   1.000
_cell.angle_alpha   90.00
_cell.angle_beta   90.00
_cell.angle_gamma   90.00
#
_symmetry.space_group_name_H-M   'P 1'
#
loop_
_entity.id
_entity.type
_entity.pdbx_description
1 polymer ?
#
loop_
_entity_poly.entity_id
_entity_poly.type
_entity_poly.pdbx_seq_one_letter_code
_entity_poly.pdbx_strand_id
1 'polypeptide(L)'
;MLPLALGAAVSPLLLVGQVLTLTSPGSGLRRGWCFAFGSALVVVVWAVLGLATGAALPARSSGPDPVSACLHLVLAIVLLVIGIEILQRPAPQKVAPTAPVAHPLRGSFLLGLGLMAANLTSLVLFLPAIQDVARSGASTITQGLMVGLVSLITLLPALGPLLALVLAGSSGRRRLVALSSWSERHQRQINAALCFGFSIYLAISGLLRL
;
A
#
# COMPACT_ATOMS: atom_id res chain seq x y z
N MET A 1 -8.02 -7.79 10.45
CA MET A 1 -8.12 -6.66 9.50
C MET A 1 -7.27 -5.47 9.92
N LEU A 2 -7.40 -4.96 11.15
CA LEU A 2 -6.66 -3.78 11.61
C LEU A 2 -5.12 -3.87 11.49
N PRO A 3 -4.45 -4.95 11.94
CA PRO A 3 -2.98 -5.03 11.84
C PRO A 3 -2.46 -5.04 10.40
N LEU A 4 -3.17 -5.72 9.50
CA LEU A 4 -2.86 -5.79 8.06
C LEU A 4 -3.05 -4.42 7.38
N ALA A 5 -4.14 -3.72 7.72
CA ALA A 5 -4.41 -2.38 7.20
C ALA A 5 -3.35 -1.37 7.65
N LEU A 6 -2.92 -1.42 8.91
CA LEU A 6 -1.84 -0.56 9.43
C LEU A 6 -0.51 -0.84 8.73
N GLY A 7 -0.19 -2.10 8.44
CA GLY A 7 0.97 -2.45 7.62
C GLY A 7 0.92 -1.89 6.21
N ALA A 8 -0.26 -1.98 5.56
CA ALA A 8 -0.47 -1.44 4.22
C ALA A 8 -0.36 0.10 4.18
N ALA A 9 -0.66 0.78 5.29
CA ALA A 9 -0.55 2.24 5.42
C ALA A 9 0.90 2.74 5.56
N VAL A 10 1.88 1.87 5.79
CA VAL A 10 3.30 2.26 5.83
C VAL A 10 3.92 1.98 4.47
N SER A 11 3.67 2.88 3.50
CA SER A 11 4.32 2.84 2.18
C SER A 11 5.27 4.04 2.02
N PRO A 12 6.57 3.88 2.35
CA PRO A 12 7.59 4.90 2.09
C PRO A 12 7.60 5.32 0.61
N LEU A 13 7.37 4.36 -0.30
CA LEU A 13 7.39 4.59 -1.74
C LEU A 13 6.34 5.62 -2.17
N LEU A 14 5.09 5.46 -1.73
CA LEU A 14 4.02 6.40 -2.05
C LEU A 14 4.20 7.75 -1.36
N LEU A 15 4.66 7.74 -0.11
CA LEU A 15 4.92 8.96 0.65
C LEU A 15 5.96 9.83 -0.06
N VAL A 16 7.08 9.23 -0.46
CA VAL A 16 8.16 9.91 -1.19
C VAL A 16 7.67 10.40 -2.55
N GLY A 17 7.01 9.54 -3.34
CA GLY A 17 6.47 9.93 -4.64
C GLY A 17 5.49 11.10 -4.56
N GLN A 18 4.65 11.13 -3.53
CA GLN A 18 3.70 12.21 -3.32
C GLN A 18 4.38 13.51 -2.86
N VAL A 19 5.36 13.44 -1.96
CA VAL A 19 6.12 14.62 -1.54
C VAL A 19 6.91 15.20 -2.72
N LEU A 20 7.55 14.38 -3.55
CA LEU A 20 8.21 14.84 -4.79
C LEU A 20 7.21 15.53 -5.73
N THR A 21 6.02 14.95 -5.91
CA THR A 21 4.95 15.55 -6.72
C THR A 21 4.50 16.90 -6.20
N LEU A 22 4.36 17.05 -4.87
CA LEU A 22 3.93 18.28 -4.20
C LEU A 22 5.04 19.34 -4.04
N THR A 23 6.30 18.97 -4.24
CA THR A 23 7.43 19.87 -4.04
C THR A 23 8.13 20.31 -5.32
N SER A 24 7.80 19.70 -6.46
CA SER A 24 8.37 20.00 -7.77
C SER A 24 8.09 21.45 -8.23
N PRO A 25 8.96 22.09 -9.01
CA PRO A 25 8.70 23.42 -9.59
C PRO A 25 7.38 23.47 -10.37
N GLY A 26 6.56 24.50 -10.11
CA GLY A 26 5.22 24.63 -10.67
C GLY A 26 4.21 23.57 -10.18
N SER A 27 4.55 22.81 -9.12
CA SER A 27 3.62 21.88 -8.48
C SER A 27 2.53 22.62 -7.71
N GLY A 28 1.32 22.07 -7.73
CA GLY A 28 0.22 22.51 -6.90
C GLY A 28 -0.63 21.34 -6.45
N LEU A 29 -1.62 21.62 -5.61
CA LEU A 29 -2.57 20.63 -5.08
C LEU A 29 -3.20 19.76 -6.18
N ARG A 30 -3.44 20.33 -7.36
CA ARG A 30 -3.94 19.60 -8.54
C ARG A 30 -3.07 18.40 -8.92
N ARG A 31 -1.74 18.55 -8.91
CA ARG A 31 -0.82 17.44 -9.26
C ARG A 31 -0.80 16.36 -8.19
N GLY A 32 -0.81 16.77 -6.92
CA GLY A 32 -0.93 15.82 -5.81
C GLY A 32 -2.24 15.04 -5.87
N TRP A 33 -3.36 15.70 -6.20
CA TRP A 33 -4.65 15.03 -6.41
C TRP A 33 -4.60 14.06 -7.60
N CYS A 34 -3.99 14.44 -8.73
CA CYS A 34 -3.80 13.51 -9.86
C CYS A 34 -3.01 12.27 -9.45
N PHE A 35 -1.93 12.43 -8.67
CA PHE A 35 -1.19 11.29 -8.11
C PHE A 35 -2.07 10.42 -7.21
N ALA A 36 -2.82 11.04 -6.29
CA ALA A 36 -3.71 10.31 -5.39
C ALA A 36 -4.80 9.55 -6.16
N PHE A 37 -5.36 10.13 -7.23
CA PHE A 37 -6.31 9.44 -8.12
C PHE A 37 -5.67 8.27 -8.86
N GLY A 38 -4.44 8.41 -9.34
CA GLY A 38 -3.69 7.31 -9.95
C GLY A 38 -3.50 6.15 -8.98
N SER A 39 -3.10 6.44 -7.74
CA SER A 39 -2.97 5.43 -6.69
C SER A 39 -4.32 4.81 -6.30
N ALA A 40 -5.37 5.63 -6.19
CA ALA A 40 -6.72 5.17 -5.85
C ALA A 40 -7.28 4.20 -6.89
N LEU A 41 -7.02 4.45 -8.18
CA LEU A 41 -7.44 3.54 -9.25
C LEU A 41 -6.86 2.14 -9.05
N VAL A 42 -5.58 2.03 -8.68
CA VAL A 42 -4.94 0.73 -8.41
C VAL A 42 -5.57 0.06 -7.19
N VAL A 43 -5.84 0.80 -6.12
CA VAL A 43 -6.53 0.26 -4.92
C VAL A 43 -7.93 -0.25 -5.26
N VAL A 44 -8.68 0.46 -6.10
CA VAL A 44 -10.00 0.01 -6.57
C VAL A 44 -9.88 -1.28 -7.36
N VAL A 45 -8.91 -1.38 -8.27
CA VAL A 45 -8.65 -2.63 -9.02
C VAL A 45 -8.33 -3.77 -8.05
N TRP A 46 -7.45 -3.55 -7.07
CA TRP A 46 -7.15 -4.56 -6.06
C TRP A 46 -8.37 -4.93 -5.22
N ALA A 47 -9.25 -3.98 -4.88
CA ALA A 47 -10.45 -4.23 -4.11
C ALA A 47 -11.42 -5.10 -4.89
N VAL A 48 -11.62 -4.80 -6.17
CA VAL A 48 -12.45 -5.62 -7.07
C VAL A 48 -11.88 -7.02 -7.21
N LEU A 49 -10.57 -7.17 -7.42
CA LEU A 49 -9.92 -8.48 -7.49
C LEU A 49 -10.03 -9.26 -6.18
N GLY A 50 -9.83 -8.60 -5.03
CA GLY A 50 -9.97 -9.20 -3.70
C GLY A 50 -11.40 -9.65 -3.41
N LEU A 51 -12.40 -8.84 -3.79
CA LEU A 51 -13.81 -9.18 -3.65
C LEU A 51 -14.21 -10.33 -4.58
N ALA A 52 -13.80 -10.28 -5.85
CA ALA A 52 -14.10 -11.31 -6.85
C ALA A 52 -13.48 -12.66 -6.46
N THR A 53 -12.20 -12.66 -6.08
CA THR A 53 -11.52 -13.88 -5.60
C THR A 53 -12.09 -14.35 -4.26
N GLY A 54 -12.46 -13.44 -3.35
CA GLY A 54 -13.10 -13.78 -2.08
C GLY A 54 -14.49 -14.39 -2.24
N ALA A 55 -15.29 -13.88 -3.19
CA ALA A 55 -16.62 -14.41 -3.50
C ALA A 55 -16.59 -15.76 -4.23
N ALA A 56 -15.51 -16.04 -4.96
CA ALA A 56 -15.29 -17.35 -5.59
C ALA A 56 -14.90 -18.44 -4.58
N LEU A 57 -14.56 -18.07 -3.34
CA LEU A 57 -14.19 -19.00 -2.28
C LEU A 57 -15.42 -19.35 -1.42
N PRO A 58 -15.47 -20.56 -0.82
CA PRO A 58 -16.54 -20.94 0.09
C PRO A 58 -16.70 -19.94 1.24
N ALA A 59 -17.92 -19.78 1.75
CA ALA A 59 -18.14 -19.03 2.99
C ALA A 59 -17.26 -19.60 4.11
N ARG A 60 -16.74 -18.73 4.99
CA ARG A 60 -15.83 -19.14 6.05
C ARG A 60 -16.55 -20.11 6.99
N SER A 61 -16.18 -21.39 6.95
CA SER A 61 -16.65 -22.39 7.91
C SER A 61 -15.80 -22.31 9.19
N SER A 62 -16.34 -22.78 10.31
CA SER A 62 -15.64 -22.87 11.60
C SER A 62 -14.61 -23.99 11.67
N GLY A 63 -14.39 -24.72 10.57
CA GLY A 63 -13.44 -25.83 10.46
C GLY A 63 -12.23 -25.52 9.57
N PRO A 64 -11.42 -26.53 9.22
CA PRO A 64 -10.26 -26.39 8.34
C PRO A 64 -10.62 -25.71 7.00
N ASP A 65 -9.85 -24.70 6.62
CA ASP A 65 -9.97 -23.98 5.34
C ASP A 65 -8.63 -24.06 4.58
N PRO A 66 -8.35 -25.20 3.94
CA PRO A 66 -7.07 -25.45 3.28
C PRO A 66 -6.81 -24.48 2.12
N VAL A 67 -7.86 -23.93 1.50
CA VAL A 67 -7.70 -22.95 0.40
C VAL A 67 -7.22 -21.62 0.96
N SER A 68 -7.84 -21.14 2.03
CA SER A 68 -7.35 -19.95 2.73
C SER A 68 -5.96 -20.18 3.30
N ALA A 69 -5.68 -21.35 3.89
CA ALA A 69 -4.37 -21.68 4.43
C ALA A 69 -3.29 -21.63 3.34
N CYS A 70 -3.55 -22.27 2.19
CA CYS A 70 -2.67 -22.27 1.03
C CYS A 70 -2.38 -20.85 0.54
N LEU A 71 -3.42 -20.01 0.39
CA LEU A 71 -3.23 -18.60 0.00
C LEU A 71 -2.36 -17.83 0.99
N HIS A 72 -2.61 -17.96 2.29
CA HIS A 72 -1.80 -17.28 3.32
C HIS A 72 -0.34 -17.75 3.29
N LEU A 73 -0.11 -19.05 3.10
CA LEU A 73 1.24 -19.62 3.00
C LEU A 73 1.97 -19.17 1.73
N VAL A 74 1.30 -19.16 0.58
CA VAL A 74 1.87 -18.65 -0.68
C VAL A 74 2.25 -17.18 -0.54
N LEU A 75 1.35 -16.35 0.01
CA LEU A 75 1.65 -14.93 0.26
C LEU A 75 2.78 -14.74 1.28
N ALA A 76 2.86 -15.59 2.31
CA ALA A 76 3.97 -15.59 3.26
C ALA A 76 5.31 -15.88 2.57
N ILE A 77 5.37 -16.90 1.73
CA ILE A 77 6.57 -17.25 0.94
C ILE A 77 6.95 -16.09 0.01
N VAL A 78 5.98 -15.50 -0.69
CA VAL A 78 6.23 -14.35 -1.57
C VAL A 78 6.81 -13.17 -0.78
N LEU A 79 6.26 -12.82 0.39
CA LEU A 79 6.82 -11.76 1.24
C LEU A 79 8.21 -12.09 1.75
N LEU A 80 8.46 -13.35 2.12
CA LEU A 80 9.77 -13.78 2.58
C LEU A 80 10.82 -13.59 1.48
N VAL A 81 10.51 -14.03 0.25
CA VAL A 81 11.40 -13.87 -0.91
C VAL A 81 11.64 -12.39 -1.21
N ILE A 82 10.58 -11.56 -1.23
CA ILE A 82 10.72 -10.11 -1.43
C ILE A 82 11.58 -9.48 -0.32
N GLY A 83 11.38 -9.86 0.95
CA GLY A 83 12.16 -9.37 2.08
C GLY A 83 13.65 -9.72 1.96
N ILE A 84 13.95 -10.96 1.57
CA ILE A 84 15.33 -11.42 1.30
C ILE A 84 15.92 -10.64 0.13
N GLU A 85 15.21 -10.50 -0.99
CA GLU A 85 15.69 -9.72 -2.12
C GLU A 85 15.98 -8.26 -1.73
N ILE A 86 15.13 -7.62 -0.91
CA ILE A 86 15.37 -6.26 -0.43
C ILE A 86 16.69 -6.19 0.36
N LEU A 87 17.00 -7.20 1.17
CA LEU A 87 18.25 -7.28 1.95
C LEU A 87 19.47 -7.71 1.13
N GLN A 88 19.28 -8.33 -0.03
CA GLN A 88 20.38 -8.77 -0.90
C GLN A 88 20.68 -7.76 -2.01
N ARG A 89 19.67 -7.03 -2.48
CA ARG A 89 19.85 -6.00 -3.51
C ARG A 89 20.79 -4.91 -2.99
N PRO A 90 21.83 -4.54 -3.75
CA PRO A 90 22.70 -3.44 -3.38
C PRO A 90 21.85 -2.17 -3.18
N ALA A 91 22.27 -1.33 -2.24
CA ALA A 91 21.57 -0.08 -1.97
C ALA A 91 21.40 0.66 -3.31
N PRO A 92 20.18 1.08 -3.67
CA PRO A 92 19.98 1.79 -4.93
C PRO A 92 20.95 2.97 -4.96
N GLN A 93 21.79 3.04 -6.00
CA GLN A 93 22.62 4.21 -6.22
C GLN A 93 21.67 5.42 -6.23
N LYS A 94 22.03 6.47 -5.48
CA LYS A 94 21.34 7.76 -5.57
C LYS A 94 21.40 8.18 -7.03
N VAL A 95 20.34 7.92 -7.78
CA VAL A 95 20.16 8.51 -9.09
C VAL A 95 20.09 10.00 -8.78
N ALA A 96 21.10 10.75 -9.23
CA ALA A 96 21.12 12.20 -9.10
C ALA A 96 19.76 12.71 -9.58
N PRO A 97 19.10 13.62 -8.85
CA PRO A 97 17.79 14.10 -9.24
C PRO A 97 17.90 14.61 -10.67
N THR A 98 17.32 13.86 -11.62
CA THR A 98 17.19 14.32 -13.00
C THR A 98 16.47 15.65 -12.91
N ALA A 99 17.00 16.67 -13.59
CA ALA A 99 16.51 18.04 -13.53
C ALA A 99 14.98 18.08 -13.48
N PRO A 100 14.37 18.94 -12.66
CA PRO A 100 12.94 18.90 -12.37
C PRO A 100 12.14 19.08 -13.66
N VAL A 101 11.78 17.97 -14.29
CA VAL A 101 10.86 17.99 -15.41
C VAL A 101 9.51 18.31 -14.80
N ALA A 102 8.94 19.45 -15.18
CA ALA A 102 7.58 19.79 -14.81
C ALA A 102 6.66 18.68 -15.35
N HIS A 103 6.35 17.69 -14.52
CA HIS A 103 5.46 16.62 -14.95
C HIS A 103 4.08 17.22 -15.20
N PRO A 104 3.49 17.03 -16.39
CA PRO A 104 2.10 17.40 -16.63
C PRO A 104 1.20 16.63 -15.67
N LEU A 105 -0.06 17.05 -15.50
CA LEU A 105 -1.04 16.36 -14.64
C LEU A 105 -1.10 14.85 -14.91
N ARG A 106 -1.01 14.47 -16.20
CA ARG A 106 -0.91 13.08 -16.65
C ARG A 106 0.32 12.36 -16.09
N GLY A 107 1.47 13.03 -16.02
CA GLY A 107 2.69 12.46 -15.43
C GLY A 107 2.52 12.16 -13.94
N SER A 108 1.91 13.07 -13.17
CA SER A 108 1.62 12.83 -11.75
C SER A 108 0.63 11.68 -11.55
N PHE A 109 -0.41 11.57 -12.39
CA PHE A 109 -1.33 10.44 -12.38
C PHE A 109 -0.65 9.11 -12.66
N LEU A 110 0.15 9.04 -13.74
CA LEU A 110 0.87 7.82 -14.12
C LEU A 110 1.90 7.42 -13.07
N LEU A 111 2.54 8.40 -12.41
CA LEU A 111 3.46 8.14 -11.31
C LEU A 111 2.72 7.49 -10.12
N GLY A 112 1.57 8.03 -9.72
CA GLY A 112 0.75 7.44 -8.65
C GLY A 112 0.29 6.02 -8.97
N LEU A 113 -0.18 5.81 -10.21
CA LEU A 113 -0.54 4.48 -10.71
C LEU A 113 0.64 3.51 -10.67
N GLY A 114 1.78 3.89 -11.22
CA GLY A 114 2.97 3.04 -11.28
C GLY A 114 3.54 2.70 -9.91
N LEU A 115 3.68 3.69 -9.03
CA LEU A 115 4.21 3.46 -7.68
C LEU A 115 3.25 2.63 -6.84
N MET A 116 1.94 2.82 -6.98
CA MET A 116 0.97 2.00 -6.25
C MET A 116 0.94 0.56 -6.79
N ALA A 117 0.99 0.38 -8.11
CA ALA A 117 1.05 -0.95 -8.72
C ALA A 117 2.32 -1.72 -8.30
N ALA A 118 3.46 -1.03 -8.19
CA ALA A 118 4.72 -1.59 -7.73
C ALA A 118 4.78 -1.85 -6.21
N ASN A 119 3.79 -1.39 -5.45
CA ASN A 119 3.75 -1.52 -3.99
C ASN A 119 3.23 -2.92 -3.56
N LEU A 120 4.01 -3.94 -3.90
CA LEU A 120 3.66 -5.35 -3.69
C LEU A 120 3.41 -5.68 -2.21
N THR A 121 4.13 -5.03 -1.29
CA THR A 121 3.90 -5.22 0.14
C THR A 121 2.49 -4.80 0.53
N SER A 122 2.03 -3.61 0.12
CA SER A 122 0.64 -3.20 0.36
C SER A 122 -0.35 -4.13 -0.34
N LEU A 123 -0.09 -4.59 -1.57
CA LEU A 123 -0.95 -5.55 -2.28
C LEU A 123 -1.14 -6.84 -1.48
N VAL A 124 -0.04 -7.44 -1.01
CA VAL A 124 -0.07 -8.71 -0.28
C VAL A 124 -0.81 -8.60 1.06
N LEU A 125 -0.84 -7.42 1.69
CA LEU A 125 -1.61 -7.20 2.91
C LEU A 125 -3.07 -6.86 2.64
N PHE A 126 -3.31 -6.13 1.55
CA PHE A 126 -4.62 -5.67 1.15
C PHE A 126 -5.50 -6.83 0.68
N LEU A 127 -4.96 -7.72 -0.16
CA LEU A 127 -5.75 -8.78 -0.80
C LEU A 127 -6.39 -9.75 0.22
N PRO A 128 -5.66 -10.31 1.21
CA PRO A 128 -6.26 -11.14 2.26
C PRO A 128 -7.27 -10.38 3.11
N ALA A 129 -7.03 -9.08 3.35
CA ALA A 129 -7.95 -8.27 4.14
C ALA A 129 -9.31 -8.12 3.43
N ILE A 130 -9.30 -7.85 2.13
CA ILE A 130 -10.53 -7.77 1.33
C ILE A 130 -11.20 -9.13 1.20
N GLN A 131 -10.45 -10.22 1.03
CA GLN A 131 -11.01 -11.57 0.96
C GLN A 131 -11.69 -11.97 2.27
N ASP A 132 -11.10 -11.66 3.42
CA ASP A 132 -11.72 -11.93 4.71
C ASP A 132 -13.01 -11.10 4.90
N VAL A 133 -13.07 -9.86 4.38
CA VAL A 133 -14.32 -9.06 4.35
C VAL A 133 -15.37 -9.71 3.44
N ALA A 134 -14.97 -10.15 2.24
CA ALA A 134 -15.85 -10.80 1.28
C ALA A 134 -16.48 -12.09 1.85
N ARG A 135 -15.70 -12.84 2.63
CA ARG A 135 -16.10 -14.15 3.21
C ARG A 135 -16.72 -14.06 4.60
N SER A 136 -16.87 -12.85 5.15
CA SER A 136 -17.36 -12.62 6.53
C SER A 136 -18.85 -12.93 6.74
N GLY A 137 -19.64 -13.07 5.67
CA GLY A 137 -21.09 -13.19 5.75
C GLY A 137 -21.81 -11.89 6.17
N ALA A 138 -21.09 -10.78 6.28
CA ALA A 138 -21.68 -9.47 6.59
C ALA A 138 -22.59 -8.98 5.45
N SER A 139 -23.54 -8.09 5.79
CA SER A 139 -24.39 -7.45 4.79
C SER A 139 -23.56 -6.64 3.78
N THR A 140 -24.08 -6.47 2.56
CA THR A 140 -23.40 -5.74 1.47
C THR A 140 -22.97 -4.33 1.87
N ILE A 141 -23.79 -3.64 2.68
CA ILE A 141 -23.48 -2.30 3.18
C ILE A 141 -22.26 -2.35 4.11
N THR A 142 -22.24 -3.29 5.06
CA THR A 142 -21.13 -3.47 6.00
C THR A 142 -19.84 -3.87 5.28
N GLN A 143 -19.93 -4.74 4.28
CA GLN A 143 -18.78 -5.09 3.42
C GLN A 143 -18.26 -3.85 2.68
N GLY A 144 -19.14 -3.06 2.07
CA GLY A 144 -18.77 -1.82 1.39
C GLY A 144 -18.05 -0.84 2.31
N LEU A 145 -18.54 -0.66 3.53
CA LEU A 145 -17.90 0.18 4.55
C LEU A 145 -16.51 -0.35 4.95
N MET A 146 -16.37 -1.67 5.15
CA MET A 146 -15.08 -2.28 5.50
C MET A 146 -14.05 -2.17 4.37
N VAL A 147 -14.46 -2.45 3.13
CA VAL A 147 -13.61 -2.27 1.94
C VAL A 147 -13.19 -0.81 1.80
N GLY A 148 -14.13 0.12 1.97
CA GLY A 148 -13.87 1.56 1.93
C GLY A 148 -12.85 1.99 2.99
N LEU A 149 -12.99 1.49 4.22
CA LEU A 149 -12.06 1.79 5.31
C LEU A 149 -10.65 1.23 5.03
N VAL A 150 -10.53 -0.03 4.61
CA VAL A 150 -9.23 -0.63 4.28
C VAL A 150 -8.57 0.09 3.11
N SER A 151 -9.36 0.49 2.10
CA SER A 151 -8.89 1.27 0.95
C SER A 151 -8.40 2.66 1.36
N LEU A 152 -9.13 3.35 2.23
CA LEU A 152 -8.75 4.67 2.74
C LEU A 152 -7.45 4.60 3.53
N ILE A 153 -7.31 3.61 4.41
CA ILE A 153 -6.09 3.37 5.18
C ILE A 153 -4.90 3.12 4.24
N THR A 154 -5.10 2.31 3.20
CA THR A 154 -4.08 2.01 2.20
C THR A 154 -3.66 3.24 1.39
N LEU A 155 -4.56 4.20 1.19
CA LEU A 155 -4.29 5.45 0.49
C LEU A 155 -3.70 6.56 1.38
N LEU A 156 -3.58 6.35 2.70
CA LEU A 156 -3.03 7.36 3.61
C LEU A 156 -1.64 7.89 3.21
N PRO A 157 -0.68 7.10 2.71
CA PRO A 157 0.59 7.62 2.23
C PRO A 157 0.48 8.59 1.06
N ALA A 158 -0.54 8.42 0.20
CA ALA A 158 -0.79 9.28 -0.95
C ALA A 158 -1.65 10.50 -0.57
N LEU A 159 -2.62 10.34 0.35
CA LEU A 159 -3.52 11.41 0.78
C LEU A 159 -2.95 12.26 1.91
N GLY A 160 -2.14 11.68 2.79
CA GLY A 160 -1.58 12.33 3.98
C GLY A 160 -0.80 13.60 3.67
N PRO A 161 0.19 13.57 2.75
CA PRO A 161 0.93 14.77 2.36
C PRO A 161 0.05 15.86 1.72
N LEU A 162 -0.95 15.46 0.94
CA LEU A 162 -1.93 16.37 0.35
C LEU A 162 -2.74 17.08 1.44
N LEU A 163 -3.34 16.32 2.34
CA LEU A 163 -4.18 16.85 3.41
C LEU A 163 -3.36 17.72 4.36
N ALA A 164 -2.15 17.31 4.71
CA ALA A 164 -1.25 18.11 5.52
C ALA A 164 -0.87 19.44 4.85
N LEU A 165 -0.71 19.48 3.53
CA LEU A 165 -0.45 20.71 2.80
C LEU A 165 -1.70 21.61 2.73
N VAL A 166 -2.89 21.03 2.54
CA VAL A 166 -4.18 21.77 2.53
C VAL A 166 -4.47 22.39 3.90
N LEU A 167 -4.22 21.64 4.99
CA LEU A 167 -4.58 22.05 6.34
C LEU A 167 -3.53 22.93 7.02
N ALA A 168 -2.24 22.64 6.82
CA ALA A 168 -1.14 23.28 7.55
C ALA A 168 -0.23 24.17 6.68
N GLY A 169 -0.53 24.29 5.39
CA GLY A 169 0.18 25.18 4.47
C GLY A 169 1.71 24.94 4.43
N SER A 170 2.48 26.03 4.38
CA SER A 170 3.94 25.99 4.23
C SER A 170 4.66 25.31 5.41
N SER A 171 4.09 25.36 6.61
CA SER A 171 4.61 24.67 7.81
C SER A 171 4.48 23.15 7.69
N GLY A 172 3.39 22.65 7.08
CA GLY A 172 3.21 21.24 6.75
C GLY A 172 4.26 20.71 5.78
N ARG A 173 4.63 21.53 4.78
CA ARG A 173 5.64 21.18 3.76
C ARG A 173 6.99 20.81 4.37
N ARG A 174 7.50 21.58 5.35
CA ARG A 174 8.81 21.29 5.98
C ARG A 174 8.81 19.96 6.73
N ARG A 175 7.74 19.68 7.48
CA ARG A 175 7.59 18.43 8.24
C ARG A 175 7.47 17.21 7.31
N LEU A 176 6.73 17.35 6.21
CA LEU A 176 6.60 16.29 5.20
C LEU A 176 7.94 15.99 4.51
N VAL A 177 8.72 17.03 4.19
CA VAL A 177 10.06 16.84 3.61
C VAL A 177 10.97 16.10 4.60
N ALA A 178 10.97 16.49 5.87
CA ALA A 178 11.73 15.79 6.91
C ALA A 178 11.31 14.31 7.03
N LEU A 179 10.00 14.04 7.08
CA LEU A 179 9.47 12.68 7.14
C LEU A 179 9.82 11.85 5.90
N SER A 180 9.71 12.44 4.70
CA SER A 180 10.09 11.77 3.45
C SER A 180 11.57 11.43 3.42
N SER A 181 12.45 12.35 3.82
CA SER A 181 13.91 12.11 3.86
C SER A 181 14.31 11.05 4.88
N TRP A 182 13.58 10.95 6.00
CA TRP A 182 13.79 9.89 6.98
C TRP A 182 13.29 8.55 6.43
N SER A 183 12.13 8.56 5.76
CA SER A 183 11.53 7.37 5.15
C SER A 183 12.38 6.83 4.02
N GLU A 184 12.96 7.68 3.17
CA GLU A 184 13.93 7.28 2.13
C GLU A 184 15.16 6.59 2.75
N ARG A 185 15.73 7.20 3.80
CA ARG A 185 16.92 6.66 4.49
C ARG A 185 16.67 5.28 5.10
N HIS A 186 15.48 5.04 5.60
CA HIS A 186 15.12 3.78 6.27
C HIS A 186 14.23 2.87 5.39
N GLN A 187 13.98 3.24 4.13
CA GLN A 187 13.00 2.55 3.27
C GLN A 187 13.28 1.05 3.15
N ARG A 188 14.56 0.70 3.00
CA ARG A 188 15.01 -0.69 2.91
C ARG A 188 14.68 -1.47 4.18
N GLN A 189 14.97 -0.88 5.35
CA GLN A 189 14.74 -1.50 6.65
C GLN A 189 13.24 -1.60 6.95
N ILE A 190 12.47 -0.55 6.67
CA ILE A 190 11.01 -0.53 6.84
C ILE A 190 10.37 -1.61 5.98
N ASN A 191 10.67 -1.65 4.68
CA ASN A 191 10.09 -2.63 3.77
C ASN A 191 10.50 -4.06 4.12
N ALA A 192 11.77 -4.30 4.49
CA ALA A 192 12.23 -5.60 4.94
C ALA A 192 11.51 -6.02 6.24
N ALA A 193 11.44 -5.15 7.24
CA ALA A 193 10.76 -5.43 8.51
C ALA A 193 9.27 -5.74 8.31
N LEU A 194 8.57 -4.99 7.45
CA LEU A 194 7.19 -5.27 7.07
C LEU A 194 7.08 -6.63 6.37
N CYS A 195 7.94 -6.92 5.39
CA CYS A 195 7.94 -8.20 4.67
C CYS A 195 8.12 -9.38 5.64
N PHE A 196 9.15 -9.35 6.49
CA PHE A 196 9.40 -10.42 7.45
C PHE A 196 8.29 -10.53 8.50
N GLY A 197 7.85 -9.41 9.09
CA GLY A 197 6.80 -9.39 10.10
C GLY A 197 5.48 -9.96 9.57
N PHE A 198 5.07 -9.55 8.36
CA PHE A 198 3.84 -10.06 7.75
C PHE A 198 3.98 -11.47 7.18
N SER A 199 5.17 -11.85 6.70
CA SER A 199 5.45 -13.25 6.35
C SER A 199 5.22 -14.16 7.54
N ILE A 200 5.73 -13.80 8.73
CA ILE A 200 5.53 -14.59 9.95
C ILE A 200 4.05 -14.63 10.32
N TYR A 201 3.36 -13.48 10.31
CA TYR A 201 1.94 -13.40 10.62
C TYR A 201 1.09 -14.27 9.68
N LEU A 202 1.31 -14.18 8.36
CA LEU A 202 0.57 -14.96 7.37
C LEU A 202 0.91 -16.44 7.46
N ALA A 203 2.16 -16.81 7.72
CA ALA A 203 2.54 -18.20 7.95
C ALA A 203 1.79 -18.78 9.15
N ILE A 204 1.83 -18.11 10.30
CA ILE A 204 1.09 -18.55 11.50
C ILE A 204 -0.41 -18.62 11.22
N SER A 205 -0.98 -17.59 10.59
CA SER A 205 -2.41 -17.61 10.27
C SER A 205 -2.78 -18.70 9.26
N GLY A 206 -1.90 -19.05 8.33
CA GLY A 206 -2.10 -20.15 7.39
C GLY A 206 -2.06 -21.50 8.10
N LEU A 207 -1.05 -21.73 8.96
CA LEU A 207 -0.95 -22.95 9.75
C LEU A 207 -2.15 -23.16 10.68
N LEU A 208 -2.66 -22.09 11.30
CA LEU A 208 -3.85 -22.16 12.16
C LEU A 208 -5.17 -22.44 11.42
N ARG A 209 -5.17 -22.33 10.08
CA ARG A 209 -6.34 -22.58 9.22
C ARG A 209 -6.29 -23.97 8.53
N LEU A 210 -5.18 -24.70 8.67
CA LEU A 210 -5.07 -26.13 8.29
C LEU A 210 -5.82 -27.01 9.28
#